data_AF-A0A958Y9M0-F1
#
_entry.id   AF-A0A958Y9M0-F1
#
_cell.length_a   1.000
_cell.length_b   1.000
_cell.length_c   1.000
_cell.angle_alpha   90.00
_cell.angle_beta   90.00
_cell.angle_gamma   90.00
#
_symmetry.space_group_name_H-M   'P 1'
#
loop_
_entity.id
_entity.type
_entity.pdbx_description
1 polymer ?
#
loop_
_entity_poly.entity_id
_entity_poly.type
_entity_poly.pdbx_seq_one_letter_code
_entity_poly.pdbx_strand_id
1 'polypeptide(L)' 'MSELSVNHLLGIKYLNKEDIQLIFETADHFKEVINRPIKKVPSLRDITIANLFFENSTRTKLSFELAE' A
#
# COMPACT_ATOMS: atom_id res chain seq x y z
N MET A 1 3.13 -16.44 0.48
CA MET A 1 2.93 -15.09 -0.10
C MET A 1 4.28 -14.63 -0.60
N SER A 2 4.33 -13.98 -1.75
CA SER A 2 5.55 -13.29 -2.19
C SER A 2 5.78 -12.09 -1.29
N GLU A 3 7.00 -11.94 -0.80
CA GLU A 3 7.41 -10.83 0.06
C GLU A 3 8.35 -9.91 -0.72
N LEU A 4 8.34 -8.63 -0.39
CA LEU A 4 9.31 -7.68 -0.94
C LEU A 4 10.71 -8.02 -0.42
N SER A 5 11.73 -7.79 -1.24
CA SER A 5 13.13 -7.98 -0.84
C SER A 5 13.63 -6.99 0.23
N VAL A 6 12.82 -5.99 0.58
CA VAL A 6 13.12 -4.95 1.56
C VAL A 6 12.06 -4.88 2.67
N ASN A 7 12.52 -4.69 3.91
CA ASN A 7 11.64 -4.49 5.07
C ASN A 7 11.08 -3.06 5.18
N HIS A 8 11.79 -2.07 4.61
CA HIS A 8 11.44 -0.66 4.69
C HIS A 8 11.42 -0.04 3.29
N LEU A 9 10.22 0.36 2.83
CA LEU A 9 10.03 1.01 1.54
C LEU A 9 10.34 2.51 1.64
N LEU A 10 11.62 2.87 1.61
CA LEU A 10 12.08 4.28 1.68
C LEU A 10 12.21 4.95 0.31
N GLY A 11 12.13 4.18 -0.77
CA GLY A 11 12.29 4.63 -2.15
C GLY A 11 12.59 3.46 -3.09
N ILE A 12 12.79 3.75 -4.37
CA ILE A 12 12.92 2.71 -5.41
C ILE A 12 14.34 2.14 -5.55
N LYS A 13 15.35 2.74 -4.91
CA LYS A 13 16.78 2.40 -5.10
C LYS A 13 17.11 0.94 -4.81
N TYR A 14 16.45 0.36 -3.81
CA TYR A 14 16.73 -1.01 -3.34
C TYR A 14 15.69 -2.01 -3.82
N LEU A 15 14.71 -1.58 -4.62
CA LEU A 15 13.75 -2.49 -5.22
C LEU A 15 14.40 -3.19 -6.41
N ASN A 16 14.26 -4.50 -6.47
CA ASN A 16 14.54 -5.24 -7.68
C ASN A 16 13.30 -5.21 -8.61
N LYS A 17 13.45 -5.78 -9.80
CA LYS A 17 12.39 -5.77 -10.81
C LYS A 17 11.17 -6.57 -10.32
N GLU A 18 11.40 -7.66 -9.63
CA GLU A 18 10.38 -8.57 -9.11
C GLU A 18 9.55 -7.89 -8.02
N ASP A 19 10.15 -7.07 -7.16
CA ASP A 19 9.46 -6.26 -6.15
C ASP A 19 8.49 -5.27 -6.79
N ILE A 20 8.93 -4.58 -7.86
CA ILE A 20 8.11 -3.62 -8.59
C ILE A 20 6.92 -4.33 -9.24
N GLN A 21 7.18 -5.49 -9.86
CA GLN A 21 6.15 -6.31 -10.47
C GLN A 21 5.13 -6.78 -9.44
N LEU A 22 5.59 -7.22 -8.27
CA LEU A 22 4.73 -7.63 -7.15
C LEU A 22 3.85 -6.47 -6.66
N ILE A 23 4.40 -5.25 -6.54
CA ILE A 23 3.64 -4.05 -6.16
C ILE A 23 2.54 -3.78 -7.18
N PHE A 24 2.83 -3.84 -8.47
CA PHE A 24 1.84 -3.60 -9.52
C PHE A 24 0.75 -4.67 -9.57
N GLU A 25 1.11 -5.95 -9.50
CA GLU A 25 0.14 -7.04 -9.46
C GLU A 25 -0.79 -6.93 -8.24
N THR A 26 -0.21 -6.59 -7.08
CA THR A 26 -0.99 -6.37 -5.85
C THR A 26 -1.92 -5.16 -6.00
N ALA A 27 -1.44 -4.05 -6.56
CA ALA A 27 -2.23 -2.85 -6.79
C ALA A 27 -3.41 -3.10 -7.75
N ASP A 28 -3.19 -3.85 -8.83
CA ASP A 28 -4.24 -4.22 -9.79
C ASP A 28 -5.32 -5.08 -9.12
N HIS A 29 -4.94 -6.07 -8.29
CA HIS A 29 -5.90 -6.84 -7.51
C HIS A 29 -6.73 -5.98 -6.56
N PHE A 30 -6.11 -5.04 -5.83
CA PHE A 30 -6.84 -4.13 -4.94
C PHE A 30 -7.74 -3.14 -5.68
N LYS A 31 -7.35 -2.71 -6.89
CA LYS A 31 -8.18 -1.86 -7.74
C LYS A 31 -9.49 -2.55 -8.12
N GLU A 32 -9.45 -3.84 -8.41
CA GLU A 32 -10.68 -4.62 -8.66
C GLU A 32 -11.56 -4.71 -7.41
N VAL A 33 -10.95 -4.94 -6.25
CA VAL A 33 -11.65 -5.05 -4.95
C VAL A 33 -12.40 -3.76 -4.61
N ILE A 34 -11.79 -2.59 -4.81
CA ILE A 34 -12.40 -1.29 -4.49
C ILE A 34 -13.67 -1.03 -5.31
N ASN A 35 -13.77 -1.61 -6.51
CA ASN A 35 -14.93 -1.49 -7.38
C ASN A 35 -16.05 -2.49 -7.07
N ARG A 36 -15.85 -3.43 -6.13
CA ARG A 36 -16.87 -4.40 -5.74
C ARG A 36 -17.92 -3.76 -4.81
N PRO A 37 -19.18 -4.23 -4.84
CA PRO A 37 -20.24 -3.75 -3.95
C PRO A 37 -19.90 -3.93 -2.46
N ILE A 38 -19.11 -4.97 -2.14
CA ILE A 38 -18.59 -5.24 -0.80
C ILE A 38 -17.08 -5.04 -0.87
N LYS A 39 -16.61 -3.89 -0.41
CA LYS A 39 -15.20 -3.47 -0.46
C LYS A 39 -14.29 -4.10 0.60
N LYS A 40 -14.75 -5.13 1.32
CA LYS A 40 -14.04 -5.64 2.51
C LYS A 40 -13.15 -6.83 2.17
N VAL A 41 -11.84 -6.59 2.08
CA VAL A 41 -10.83 -7.61 2.37
C VAL A 41 -10.25 -7.24 3.74
N PRO A 42 -10.31 -8.11 4.76
CA PRO A 42 -9.90 -7.77 6.13
C PRO A 42 -8.37 -7.80 6.31
N SER A 43 -7.59 -7.47 5.28
CA SER A 43 -6.13 -7.70 5.25
C SER A 43 -5.36 -6.93 6.33
N LEU A 44 -5.88 -5.77 6.76
CA LEU A 44 -5.30 -4.93 7.81
C LEU A 44 -6.16 -4.89 9.08
N ARG A 45 -7.16 -5.78 9.21
CA ARG A 45 -7.97 -5.85 10.43
C ARG A 45 -7.04 -6.13 11.62
N ASP A 46 -7.28 -5.42 12.72
CA ASP A 46 -6.51 -5.49 13.96
C ASP A 46 -5.06 -4.96 13.84
N ILE A 47 -4.71 -4.28 12.75
CA ILE A 47 -3.45 -3.56 12.57
C ILE A 47 -3.67 -2.07 12.80
N THR A 48 -2.82 -1.42 13.61
CA THR A 48 -2.81 0.04 13.78
C THR A 48 -1.71 0.65 12.93
N ILE A 49 -2.06 1.62 12.10
CA ILE A 49 -1.13 2.34 11.21
C ILE A 49 -0.97 3.77 11.72
N ALA A 50 0.26 4.27 11.76
CA ALA A 50 0.56 5.63 12.20
C ALA A 50 1.06 6.48 11.02
N ASN A 51 0.29 7.50 10.64
CA ASN A 51 0.65 8.45 9.59
C ASN A 51 1.39 9.67 10.18
N LEU A 52 2.70 9.76 9.97
CA LEU A 52 3.56 10.85 10.49
C LEU A 52 3.98 11.81 9.37
N PHE A 53 3.37 13.00 9.32
CA PHE A 53 3.68 14.06 8.37
C PHE A 53 4.16 15.31 9.12
N PHE A 54 5.45 15.65 8.99
CA PHE A 54 6.04 16.85 9.59
C PHE A 54 5.87 18.11 8.73
N GLU A 55 5.53 17.93 7.46
CA GLU A 55 5.22 18.98 6.51
C GLU A 55 3.83 18.74 5.91
N ASN A 56 3.12 19.82 5.57
CA ASN A 56 1.78 19.72 5.01
C ASN A 56 1.82 19.10 3.60
N SER A 57 1.27 17.89 3.48
CA SER A 57 1.01 17.24 2.19
C SER A 57 -0.39 16.61 2.16
N THR A 58 -1.40 17.45 2.01
CA THR A 58 -2.82 17.06 2.10
C THR A 58 -3.18 15.91 1.16
N ARG A 59 -2.68 15.93 -0.08
CA ARG A 59 -2.98 14.89 -1.07
C ARG A 59 -2.32 13.56 -0.71
N THR A 60 -1.08 13.57 -0.23
CA THR A 60 -0.38 12.34 0.14
C THR A 60 -1.01 11.72 1.38
N LYS A 61 -1.26 12.53 2.42
CA LYS A 61 -1.88 12.05 3.66
C LYS A 61 -3.25 11.41 3.40
N LEU A 62 -4.12 12.10 2.65
CA LEU A 62 -5.45 11.57 2.32
C LEU A 62 -5.37 10.25 1.56
N SER A 63 -4.40 10.08 0.66
CA SER A 63 -4.22 8.81 -0.06
C SER A 63 -3.88 7.64 0.88
N PHE A 64 -3.08 7.85 1.93
CA PHE A 64 -2.78 6.82 2.92
C PHE A 64 -3.97 6.52 3.83
N GLU A 65 -4.70 7.55 4.28
CA GLU A 65 -5.91 7.40 5.10
C GLU A 65 -7.05 6.65 4.37
N LEU A 66 -7.08 6.73 3.04
CA LEU A 66 -8.05 5.98 2.23
C LEU A 66 -7.65 4.51 1.98
N ALA A 67 -6.38 4.17 2.22
CA ALA A 67 -5.81 2.85 1.91
C ALA A 67 -5.68 1.93 3.13
N GLU A 68 -5.66 2.46 4.35
CA GLU A 68 -5.69 1.70 5.61
C GLU A 68 -7.02 0.94 5.83
#